data_AF-A0A4Y2AGH6-F1
#
_entry.id   AF-A0A4Y2AGH6-F1
#
_cell.length_a   1.000
_cell.length_b   1.000
_cell.length_c   1.000
_cell.angle_alpha   90.00
_cell.angle_beta   90.00
_cell.angle_gamma   90.00
#
_symmetry.space_group_name_H-M   'P 1'
#
loop_
_entity.id
_entity.type
_entity.pdbx_description
1 polymer ?
#
loop_
_entity_poly.entity_id
_entity_poly.type
_entity_poly.pdbx_seq_one_letter_code
_entity_poly.pdbx_strand_id
1 'polypeptide(L)'
;MSGQHAGVQAFIRLAYKNAQYVHCYAHRLNLIVEQETSQNKQVRVFFSHLSNITNFFNKSPQRIAILDETVRKRTPLCSATRWNFKSRTINKVYEYREQLIECMGKIESTSKQAVAINQAGAIRRKLEVSKFMFWLTAFHNIMQHVDVLYNQLQKTRTDAALIRKQVNVFQQSLEKERKRMDTGDIGIIWNFKKKKDFNYSYKYN
;
A
#
# COMPACT_ATOMS: atom_id res chain seq x y z
N MET A 1 -9.13 -21.34 0.97
CA MET A 1 -10.33 -22.16 1.19
C MET A 1 -10.09 -23.60 0.75
N SER A 2 -9.22 -24.32 1.46
CA SER A 2 -8.89 -25.74 1.21
C SER A 2 -9.03 -26.57 2.49
N GLY A 3 -10.04 -26.25 3.30
CA GLY A 3 -10.32 -26.98 4.54
C GLY A 3 -10.73 -28.41 4.24
N GLN A 4 -10.18 -29.36 4.99
CA GLN A 4 -10.37 -30.80 4.79
C GLN A 4 -11.81 -31.25 5.07
N HIS A 5 -12.50 -30.61 6.02
CA HIS A 5 -13.83 -31.06 6.48
C HIS A 5 -15.00 -30.16 6.06
N ALA A 6 -14.73 -28.96 5.52
CA ALA A 6 -15.76 -28.00 5.10
C ALA A 6 -15.25 -26.96 4.07
N GLY A 7 -14.13 -27.22 3.40
CA GLY A 7 -13.60 -26.33 2.37
C GLY A 7 -14.32 -26.51 1.03
N VAL A 8 -14.32 -25.48 0.20
CA VAL A 8 -14.85 -25.56 -1.18
C VAL A 8 -14.23 -26.71 -1.98
N GLN A 9 -12.96 -27.02 -1.75
CA GLN A 9 -12.31 -28.22 -2.32
C GLN A 9 -13.03 -29.53 -1.93
N ALA A 10 -13.41 -29.70 -0.66
CA ALA A 10 -14.07 -30.91 -0.18
C ALA A 10 -15.46 -31.06 -0.81
N PHE A 11 -16.23 -29.97 -0.89
CA PHE A 11 -17.54 -29.96 -1.56
C PHE A 11 -17.45 -30.29 -3.06
N ILE A 12 -16.48 -29.71 -3.78
CA ILE A 12 -16.28 -30.00 -5.21
C ILE A 12 -15.90 -31.47 -5.42
N ARG A 13 -15.04 -32.03 -4.58
CA ARG A 13 -14.62 -33.44 -4.69
C ARG A 13 -15.72 -34.43 -4.32
N LEU A 14 -16.64 -34.05 -3.43
CA LEU A 14 -17.83 -34.85 -3.12
C LEU A 14 -18.75 -34.98 -4.34
N ALA A 15 -19.00 -33.88 -5.06
CA ALA A 15 -19.82 -33.89 -6.27
C ALA A 15 -19.09 -34.49 -7.48
N TYR A 16 -17.77 -34.25 -7.60
CA TYR A 16 -16.95 -34.68 -8.74
C TYR A 16 -15.66 -35.36 -8.25
N LYS A 17 -15.70 -36.68 -8.07
CA LYS A 17 -14.59 -37.47 -7.50
C LYS A 17 -13.26 -37.32 -8.24
N ASN A 18 -13.29 -37.08 -9.54
CA ASN A 18 -12.10 -36.94 -10.39
C ASN A 18 -11.65 -35.49 -10.60
N ALA A 19 -12.35 -34.51 -10.02
CA ALA A 19 -12.01 -33.10 -10.19
C ALA A 19 -10.69 -32.76 -9.50
N GLN A 20 -9.74 -32.23 -10.27
CA GLN A 20 -8.49 -31.71 -9.75
C GLN A 20 -8.69 -30.28 -9.23
N TYR A 21 -8.30 -30.05 -7.99
CA TYR A 21 -8.37 -28.73 -7.36
C TYR A 21 -6.97 -28.10 -7.37
N VAL A 22 -6.86 -26.93 -7.98
CA VAL A 22 -5.62 -26.14 -8.01
C VAL A 22 -5.88 -24.80 -7.34
N HIS A 23 -4.96 -24.37 -6.48
CA HIS A 23 -5.05 -23.07 -5.84
C HIS A 23 -4.85 -21.94 -6.84
N CYS A 24 -5.64 -20.86 -6.69
CA CYS A 24 -5.46 -19.65 -7.48
C CYS A 24 -4.06 -19.04 -7.24
N TYR A 25 -3.28 -18.85 -8.30
CA TYR A 25 -1.94 -18.27 -8.23
C TYR A 25 -1.95 -16.83 -7.69
N ALA A 26 -2.95 -16.02 -8.05
CA ALA A 26 -3.10 -14.67 -7.51
C ALA A 26 -3.34 -14.66 -5.99
N HIS A 27 -4.08 -15.66 -5.47
CA HIS A 27 -4.24 -15.83 -4.03
C HIS A 27 -2.93 -16.27 -3.36
N ARG A 28 -2.18 -17.19 -3.98
CA ARG A 28 -0.86 -17.60 -3.49
C ARG A 28 0.13 -16.44 -3.43
N LEU A 29 0.15 -15.58 -4.46
CA LEU A 29 0.96 -14.37 -4.46
C LEU A 29 0.63 -13.48 -3.26
N ASN A 30 -0.65 -13.21 -2.99
CA ASN A 30 -1.04 -12.39 -1.84
C ASN A 30 -0.54 -12.96 -0.52
N LEU A 31 -0.65 -14.28 -0.31
CA LEU A 31 -0.16 -14.94 0.90
C LEU A 31 1.35 -14.83 1.06
N ILE A 32 2.11 -15.04 -0.03
CA ILE A 32 3.57 -14.91 -0.02
C ILE A 32 3.95 -13.49 0.39
N VAL A 33 3.38 -12.48 -0.28
CA VAL A 33 3.77 -11.09 -0.01
C VAL A 33 3.36 -10.65 1.41
N GLU A 34 2.21 -11.10 1.90
CA GLU A 34 1.80 -10.88 3.29
C GLU A 34 2.75 -11.54 4.29
N GLN A 35 3.15 -12.79 4.04
CA GLN A 35 4.11 -13.51 4.86
C GLN A 35 5.47 -12.80 4.87
N GLU A 36 6.04 -12.47 3.71
CA GLU A 36 7.35 -11.83 3.60
C GLU A 36 7.37 -10.46 4.30
N THR A 37 6.34 -9.64 4.09
CA THR A 37 6.24 -8.33 4.76
C THR A 37 6.03 -8.45 6.27
N SER A 38 5.44 -9.56 6.73
CA SER A 38 5.29 -9.85 8.15
C SER A 38 6.60 -10.28 8.82
N GLN A 39 7.61 -10.76 8.11
CA GLN A 39 8.86 -11.21 8.74
C GLN A 39 9.72 -10.04 9.23
N ASN A 40 9.77 -8.95 8.46
CA ASN A 40 10.59 -7.79 8.80
C ASN A 40 9.88 -6.84 9.78
N LYS A 41 10.46 -6.64 10.98
CA LYS A 41 9.90 -5.77 12.03
C LYS A 41 9.67 -4.34 11.55
N GLN A 42 10.58 -3.77 10.77
CA GLN A 42 10.46 -2.38 10.30
C GLN A 42 9.32 -2.25 9.28
N VAL A 43 9.18 -3.23 8.39
CA VAL A 43 8.10 -3.32 7.43
C VAL A 43 6.75 -3.49 8.12
N ARG A 44 6.65 -4.38 9.13
CA ARG A 44 5.44 -4.51 9.96
C ARG A 44 5.03 -3.18 10.60
N VAL A 45 5.99 -2.48 11.20
CA VAL A 45 5.77 -1.18 11.82
C VAL A 45 5.31 -0.14 10.77
N PHE A 46 5.89 -0.14 9.58
CA PHE A 46 5.43 0.69 8.46
C PHE A 46 3.96 0.43 8.09
N PHE A 47 3.57 -0.84 7.89
CA PHE A 47 2.17 -1.19 7.57
C PHE A 47 1.19 -0.91 8.71
N SER A 48 1.64 -0.97 9.96
CA SER A 48 0.86 -0.53 11.12
C SER A 48 0.57 0.98 11.04
N HIS A 49 1.57 1.80 10.71
CA HIS A 49 1.36 3.24 10.52
C HIS A 49 0.38 3.54 9.37
N LEU A 50 0.50 2.84 8.23
CA LEU A 50 -0.46 3.00 7.13
C LEU A 50 -1.90 2.67 7.56
N SER A 51 -2.07 1.56 8.28
CA SER A 51 -3.37 1.17 8.84
C SER A 51 -3.91 2.22 9.81
N ASN A 52 -3.04 2.85 10.60
CA ASN A 52 -3.43 3.92 11.52
C ASN A 52 -3.95 5.16 10.76
N ILE A 53 -3.35 5.52 9.63
CA ILE A 53 -3.82 6.62 8.77
C ILE A 53 -5.24 6.30 8.27
N THR A 54 -5.46 5.11 7.71
CA THR A 54 -6.78 4.74 7.18
C THR A 54 -7.84 4.64 8.28
N ASN A 55 -7.49 4.05 9.42
CA ASN A 55 -8.39 3.90 10.57
C ASN A 55 -8.74 5.25 11.20
N PHE A 56 -7.82 6.20 11.19
CA PHE A 56 -8.07 7.55 11.67
C PHE A 56 -9.22 8.18 10.90
N PHE A 57 -9.19 8.17 9.57
CA PHE A 57 -10.29 8.74 8.78
C PHE A 57 -11.59 7.94 8.89
N ASN A 58 -11.52 6.60 8.78
CA ASN A 58 -12.71 5.74 8.83
C ASN A 58 -13.53 5.85 10.13
N LYS A 59 -12.91 6.31 11.23
CA LYS A 59 -13.58 6.48 12.53
C LYS A 59 -14.42 7.76 12.64
N SER A 60 -14.40 8.68 11.69
CA SER A 60 -15.24 9.89 11.74
C SER A 60 -15.61 10.41 10.35
N PRO A 61 -16.91 10.51 10.01
CA PRO A 61 -17.38 11.16 8.79
C PRO A 61 -16.88 12.60 8.64
N GLN A 62 -16.76 13.34 9.73
CA GLN A 62 -16.23 14.72 9.70
C GLN A 62 -14.77 14.75 9.24
N ARG A 63 -13.93 13.78 9.66
CA ARG A 63 -12.54 13.69 9.20
C ARG A 63 -12.45 13.31 7.73
N ILE A 64 -13.36 12.48 7.24
CA ILE A 64 -13.48 12.14 5.82
C ILE A 64 -13.85 13.39 5.01
N ALA A 65 -14.79 14.22 5.49
CA ALA A 65 -15.15 15.48 4.83
C ALA A 65 -13.95 16.44 4.73
N ILE A 66 -13.17 16.59 5.80
CA ILE A 66 -11.95 17.41 5.80
C ILE A 66 -10.91 16.83 4.82
N LEU A 67 -10.76 15.49 4.79
CA LEU A 67 -9.88 14.82 3.84
C LEU A 67 -10.29 15.11 2.39
N ASP A 68 -11.58 15.00 2.06
CA ASP A 68 -12.10 15.26 0.71
C ASP A 68 -11.91 16.73 0.29
N GLU A 69 -12.10 17.67 1.22
CA GLU A 69 -11.86 19.10 1.00
C GLU A 69 -10.38 19.39 0.70
N THR A 70 -9.46 18.77 1.45
CA THR A 70 -8.02 19.05 1.37
C THR A 70 -7.36 18.31 0.19
N VAL A 71 -7.77 17.08 -0.08
CA VAL A 71 -7.16 16.23 -1.13
C VAL A 71 -7.75 16.53 -2.52
N ARG A 72 -8.89 17.24 -2.62
CA ARG A 72 -9.55 17.75 -3.84
C ARG A 72 -9.84 16.70 -4.95
N LYS A 73 -9.59 15.42 -4.71
CA LYS A 73 -9.96 14.27 -5.56
C LYS A 73 -10.45 13.13 -4.69
N ARG A 74 -11.66 12.64 -4.99
CA ARG A 74 -12.32 11.53 -4.28
C ARG A 74 -11.35 10.36 -4.09
N THR A 75 -11.00 10.07 -2.85
CA THR A 75 -10.20 8.90 -2.51
C THR A 75 -11.16 7.76 -2.19
N PRO A 76 -11.13 6.62 -2.92
CA PRO A 76 -11.98 5.49 -2.59
C PRO A 76 -11.65 5.01 -1.16
N LEU A 77 -12.67 4.95 -0.31
CA LEU A 77 -12.53 4.47 1.06
C LEU A 77 -12.11 3.00 1.11
N CYS A 78 -11.48 2.70 2.23
CA CYS A 78 -10.57 1.59 2.43
C CYS A 78 -11.24 0.29 2.89
N SER A 79 -10.92 -0.87 2.29
CA SER A 79 -11.42 -2.20 2.71
C SER A 79 -10.30 -3.15 3.14
N ALA A 80 -10.31 -3.59 4.41
CA ALA A 80 -9.17 -4.19 5.13
C ALA A 80 -8.60 -5.54 4.61
N THR A 81 -9.15 -6.20 3.59
CA THR A 81 -8.94 -7.66 3.41
C THR A 81 -8.16 -8.12 2.17
N ARG A 82 -7.56 -7.24 1.36
CA ARG A 82 -6.83 -7.67 0.12
C ARG A 82 -5.54 -6.88 -0.14
N TRP A 83 -4.50 -7.51 -0.67
CA TRP A 83 -3.23 -6.83 -1.01
C TRP A 83 -3.40 -5.65 -1.96
N ASN A 84 -4.28 -5.77 -2.97
CA ASN A 84 -4.65 -4.67 -3.87
C ASN A 84 -5.11 -3.41 -3.11
N PHE A 85 -5.70 -3.58 -1.94
CA PHE A 85 -6.12 -2.49 -1.10
C PHE A 85 -4.92 -1.83 -0.37
N LYS A 86 -3.95 -2.63 0.09
CA LYS A 86 -2.68 -2.11 0.63
C LYS A 86 -1.88 -1.34 -0.43
N SER A 87 -1.79 -1.86 -1.66
CA SER A 87 -1.16 -1.17 -2.79
C SER A 87 -1.80 0.20 -3.06
N ARG A 88 -3.14 0.25 -3.20
CA ARG A 88 -3.88 1.51 -3.39
C ARG A 88 -3.65 2.50 -2.26
N THR A 89 -3.60 2.02 -1.01
CA THR A 89 -3.37 2.87 0.17
C THR A 89 -1.98 3.48 0.13
N ILE A 90 -0.96 2.68 -0.16
CA ILE A 90 0.43 3.14 -0.30
C ILE A 90 0.52 4.20 -1.39
N ASN A 91 -0.05 3.94 -2.56
CA ASN A 91 -0.01 4.86 -3.69
C ASN A 91 -0.71 6.17 -3.35
N LYS A 92 -1.87 6.12 -2.71
CA LYS A 92 -2.58 7.34 -2.25
C LYS A 92 -1.79 8.13 -1.22
N VAL A 93 -1.23 7.47 -0.21
CA VAL A 93 -0.43 8.15 0.82
C VAL A 93 0.85 8.74 0.22
N TYR A 94 1.45 8.07 -0.77
CA TYR A 94 2.61 8.58 -1.50
C TYR A 94 2.27 9.80 -2.38
N GLU A 95 1.19 9.71 -3.16
CA GLU A 95 0.73 10.77 -4.08
C GLU A 95 0.27 12.03 -3.35
N TYR A 96 -0.52 11.86 -2.28
CA TYR A 96 -1.19 12.95 -1.58
C TYR A 96 -0.56 13.28 -0.22
N ARG A 97 0.72 12.97 -0.05
CA ARG A 97 1.42 13.13 1.23
C ARG A 97 1.32 14.55 1.79
N GLU A 98 1.62 15.56 0.97
CA GLU A 98 1.61 16.96 1.41
C GLU A 98 0.21 17.41 1.83
N GLN A 99 -0.81 17.03 1.05
CA GLN A 99 -2.21 17.30 1.35
C GLN A 99 -2.66 16.57 2.63
N LEU A 100 -2.13 15.39 2.89
CA LEU A 100 -2.37 14.68 4.15
C LEU A 100 -1.72 15.41 5.34
N ILE A 101 -0.51 15.96 5.18
CA ILE A 101 0.15 16.77 6.21
C ILE A 101 -0.67 18.03 6.51
N GLU A 102 -1.12 18.74 5.48
CA GLU A 102 -2.01 19.91 5.60
C GLU A 102 -3.34 19.53 6.27
N CYS A 103 -3.97 18.44 5.83
CA CYS A 103 -5.21 17.93 6.39
C CYS A 103 -5.07 17.61 7.89
N MET A 104 -3.97 16.99 8.31
CA MET A 104 -3.72 16.73 9.73
C MET A 104 -3.56 18.04 10.51
N GLY A 105 -2.83 19.03 9.97
CA GLY A 105 -2.70 20.35 10.60
C GLY A 105 -4.04 21.08 10.75
N LYS A 106 -4.93 20.96 9.76
CA LYS A 106 -6.30 21.48 9.85
C LYS A 106 -7.11 20.77 10.93
N ILE A 107 -6.99 19.44 11.06
CA ILE A 107 -7.68 18.69 12.11
C ILE A 107 -7.14 19.05 13.50
N GLU A 108 -5.82 19.25 13.65
CA GLU A 108 -5.21 19.68 14.90
C GLU A 108 -5.75 21.03 15.39
N SER A 109 -6.00 21.98 14.46
CA SER A 109 -6.47 23.33 14.78
C SER A 109 -7.99 23.45 14.95
N THR A 110 -8.78 22.58 14.32
CA THR A 110 -10.25 22.70 14.28
C THR A 110 -10.97 21.69 15.17
N SER A 111 -10.35 20.56 15.50
CA SER A 111 -10.98 19.52 16.31
C SER A 111 -11.12 19.97 17.77
N LYS A 112 -12.27 19.66 18.39
CA LYS A 112 -12.48 19.83 19.84
C LYS A 112 -12.09 18.60 20.66
N GLN A 113 -11.84 17.47 19.99
CA GLN A 113 -11.53 16.21 20.66
C GLN A 113 -10.02 16.04 20.82
N ALA A 114 -9.54 16.05 22.08
CA ALA A 114 -8.12 15.89 22.40
C ALA A 114 -7.50 14.62 21.77
N VAL A 115 -8.23 13.50 21.75
CA VAL A 115 -7.78 12.26 21.12
C VAL A 115 -7.52 12.44 19.62
N ALA A 116 -8.42 13.14 18.92
CA ALA A 116 -8.28 13.38 17.49
C ALA A 116 -7.13 14.35 17.19
N ILE A 117 -6.95 15.40 18.01
CA ILE A 117 -5.81 16.34 17.90
C ILE A 117 -4.49 15.57 18.06
N ASN A 118 -4.35 14.79 19.13
CA ASN A 118 -3.13 14.03 19.41
C ASN A 118 -2.82 12.99 18.32
N GLN A 119 -3.85 12.29 17.81
CA GLN A 119 -3.68 11.34 16.72
C GLN A 119 -3.30 12.03 15.41
N ALA A 120 -3.92 13.15 15.07
CA ALA A 120 -3.60 13.93 13.88
C ALA A 120 -2.14 14.41 13.92
N GLY A 121 -1.71 15.00 15.03
CA GLY A 121 -0.32 15.45 15.19
C GLY A 121 0.70 14.31 15.14
N ALA A 122 0.37 13.14 15.71
CA ALA A 122 1.21 11.95 15.61
C ALA A 122 1.34 11.45 14.15
N ILE A 123 0.24 11.43 13.40
CA ILE A 123 0.23 11.07 11.98
C ILE A 123 1.03 12.09 11.16
N ARG A 124 0.82 13.39 11.38
CA ARG A 124 1.54 14.47 10.70
C ARG A 124 3.04 14.31 10.81
N ARG A 125 3.55 14.20 12.04
CA ARG A 125 4.98 13.95 12.31
C ARG A 125 5.45 12.68 11.64
N LYS A 126 4.64 11.61 11.63
CA LYS A 126 5.02 10.34 11.01
C LYS A 126 5.23 10.45 9.50
N LEU A 127 4.40 11.22 8.81
CA LEU A 127 4.52 11.47 7.37
C LEU A 127 5.83 12.21 7.03
N GLU A 128 6.48 12.86 8.00
CA GLU A 128 7.74 13.59 7.84
C GLU A 128 8.99 12.76 8.20
N VAL A 129 8.82 11.65 8.90
CA VAL A 129 9.95 10.80 9.32
C VAL A 129 10.60 10.14 8.11
N SER A 130 11.90 10.37 7.93
CA SER A 130 12.72 9.82 6.84
C SER A 130 12.57 8.31 6.68
N LYS A 131 12.58 7.57 7.79
CA LYS A 131 12.40 6.11 7.79
C LYS A 131 11.04 5.67 7.23
N PHE A 132 9.97 6.40 7.56
CA PHE A 132 8.65 6.12 7.01
C PHE A 132 8.61 6.43 5.52
N MET A 133 9.22 7.55 5.12
CA MET A 133 9.32 7.97 3.72
C MET A 133 10.11 7.00 2.85
N PHE A 134 11.20 6.45 3.38
CA PHE A 134 11.96 5.40 2.71
C PHE A 134 11.06 4.20 2.40
N TRP A 135 10.39 3.65 3.43
CA TRP A 135 9.50 2.50 3.24
C TRP A 135 8.30 2.83 2.35
N LEU A 136 7.73 4.03 2.47
CA LEU A 136 6.62 4.48 1.61
C LEU A 136 7.04 4.49 0.13
N THR A 137 8.23 5.00 -0.17
CA THR A 137 8.77 5.05 -1.53
C THR A 137 9.12 3.65 -2.04
N ALA A 138 9.81 2.85 -1.23
CA ALA A 138 10.19 1.49 -1.58
C ALA A 138 8.95 0.64 -1.92
N PHE A 139 7.93 0.68 -1.05
CA PHE A 139 6.70 -0.05 -1.29
C PHE A 139 5.87 0.55 -2.43
N HIS A 140 5.85 1.87 -2.63
CA HIS A 140 5.19 2.45 -3.80
C HIS A 140 5.72 1.83 -5.12
N ASN A 141 7.03 1.70 -5.26
CA ASN A 141 7.64 1.12 -6.45
C ASN A 141 7.40 -0.40 -6.55
N ILE A 142 7.60 -1.13 -5.44
CA ILE A 142 7.42 -2.60 -5.41
C ILE A 142 5.97 -2.99 -5.74
N MET A 143 5.00 -2.24 -5.20
CA MET A 143 3.57 -2.57 -5.33
C MET A 143 3.08 -2.50 -6.77
N GLN A 144 3.63 -1.61 -7.60
CA GLN A 144 3.31 -1.53 -9.02
C GLN A 144 3.62 -2.86 -9.73
N HIS A 145 4.78 -3.45 -9.43
CA HIS A 145 5.18 -4.75 -9.98
C HIS A 145 4.30 -5.89 -9.45
N VAL A 146 3.95 -5.85 -8.16
CA VAL A 146 3.06 -6.86 -7.56
C VAL A 146 1.68 -6.81 -8.18
N ASP A 147 1.12 -5.62 -8.40
CA ASP A 147 -0.20 -5.44 -9.03
C ASP A 147 -0.21 -5.92 -10.48
N VAL A 148 0.86 -5.67 -11.24
CA VAL A 148 1.02 -6.19 -12.60
C VAL A 148 1.00 -7.72 -12.60
N LEU A 149 1.82 -8.35 -11.76
CA LEU A 149 1.84 -9.81 -11.65
C LEU A 149 0.47 -10.35 -11.19
N TYR A 150 -0.15 -9.72 -10.19
CA TYR A 150 -1.46 -10.11 -9.71
C TYR A 150 -2.51 -10.11 -10.83
N ASN A 151 -2.57 -9.03 -11.61
CA ASN A 151 -3.51 -8.91 -12.73
C ASN A 151 -3.23 -9.93 -13.83
N GLN A 152 -1.96 -10.27 -14.08
CA GLN A 152 -1.60 -11.32 -15.02
C GLN A 152 -2.04 -12.70 -14.53
N LEU A 153 -1.87 -13.00 -13.24
CA LEU A 153 -2.27 -14.27 -12.63
C LEU A 153 -3.79 -14.44 -12.50
N GLN A 154 -4.57 -13.36 -12.59
CA GLN A 154 -6.02 -13.40 -12.60
C GLN A 154 -6.63 -13.68 -13.97
N LYS A 155 -5.85 -13.66 -15.06
CA LYS A 155 -6.38 -13.91 -16.40
C LYS A 155 -6.91 -15.34 -16.50
N THR A 156 -8.09 -15.49 -17.10
CA THR A 156 -8.80 -16.78 -17.22
C THR A 156 -8.08 -17.80 -18.10
N ARG A 157 -7.29 -17.35 -19.08
CA ARG A 157 -6.47 -18.20 -19.95
C ARG A 157 -5.00 -18.05 -19.57
N THR A 158 -4.58 -18.76 -18.54
CA THR A 158 -3.18 -18.75 -18.10
C THR A 158 -2.69 -20.19 -17.95
N ASP A 159 -1.57 -20.51 -18.61
CA ASP A 159 -0.88 -21.79 -18.46
C ASP A 159 0.35 -21.67 -17.54
N ALA A 160 0.86 -22.81 -17.05
CA ALA A 160 1.96 -22.84 -16.10
C ALA A 160 3.29 -22.28 -16.66
N ALA A 161 3.55 -22.43 -17.96
CA ALA A 161 4.76 -21.91 -18.59
C ALA A 161 4.71 -20.38 -18.67
N LEU A 162 3.55 -19.81 -19.02
CA LEU A 162 3.31 -18.39 -18.99
C LEU A 162 3.46 -17.82 -17.57
N ILE A 163 2.90 -18.48 -16.55
CA ILE A 163 3.04 -18.07 -15.14
C ILE A 163 4.51 -18.02 -14.75
N ARG A 164 5.28 -19.07 -15.04
CA ARG A 164 6.71 -19.11 -14.75
C ARG A 164 7.45 -17.95 -15.43
N LYS A 165 7.14 -17.65 -16.69
CA LYS A 165 7.70 -16.49 -17.40
C LYS A 165 7.38 -15.18 -16.68
N GLN A 166 6.13 -14.97 -16.27
CA GLN A 166 5.73 -13.74 -15.55
C GLN A 166 6.39 -13.62 -14.18
N VAL A 167 6.53 -14.73 -13.44
CA VAL A 167 7.26 -14.75 -12.16
C VAL A 167 8.73 -14.37 -12.37
N ASN A 168 9.40 -14.89 -13.41
CA ASN A 168 10.78 -14.53 -13.71
C ASN A 168 10.92 -13.02 -14.04
N VAL A 169 9.99 -12.46 -14.83
CA VAL A 169 9.97 -11.02 -15.14
C VAL A 169 9.75 -10.19 -13.86
N PHE A 170 8.87 -10.64 -12.98
CA PHE A 170 8.64 -9.99 -11.69
C PHE A 170 9.90 -10.01 -10.80
N GLN A 171 10.59 -11.15 -10.69
CA GLN A 171 11.85 -11.25 -9.94
C GLN A 171 12.91 -10.29 -10.46
N GLN A 172 13.12 -10.24 -11.77
CA GLN A 172 14.07 -9.31 -12.40
C GLN A 172 13.69 -7.85 -12.13
N SER A 173 12.39 -7.53 -12.08
CA SER A 173 11.90 -6.18 -11.79
C SER A 173 12.19 -5.80 -10.34
N LEU A 174 11.98 -6.72 -9.38
CA LEU A 174 12.34 -6.50 -7.98
C LEU A 174 13.85 -6.34 -7.77
N GLU A 175 14.68 -7.09 -8.49
CA GLU A 175 16.14 -6.92 -8.44
C GLU A 175 16.61 -5.56 -8.96
N LYS A 176 15.93 -5.02 -9.99
CA LYS A 176 16.18 -3.65 -10.45
C LYS A 176 15.80 -2.63 -9.39
N GLU A 177 14.63 -2.77 -8.75
CA GLU A 177 14.24 -1.89 -7.63
C GLU A 177 15.22 -1.98 -6.46
N ARG A 178 15.70 -3.18 -6.12
CA ARG A 178 16.71 -3.37 -5.09
C ARG A 178 18.00 -2.61 -5.40
N LYS A 179 18.53 -2.74 -6.62
CA LYS A 179 19.72 -2.00 -7.05
C LYS A 179 19.52 -0.47 -7.01
N ARG A 180 18.33 0.02 -7.35
CA ARG A 180 17.96 1.45 -7.21
C ARG A 180 17.91 1.90 -5.76
N MET A 181 17.48 1.03 -4.84
CA MET A 181 17.48 1.33 -3.40
C MET A 181 18.92 1.39 -2.83
N ASP A 182 19.78 0.46 -3.26
CA ASP A 182 21.16 0.34 -2.75
C ASP A 182 22.08 1.47 -3.25
N THR A 183 21.81 2.04 -4.43
CA THR A 183 22.57 3.15 -5.02
C THR A 183 22.31 4.51 -4.37
N GLY A 184 21.40 4.59 -3.38
CA GLY A 184 21.11 5.84 -2.65
C GLY A 184 20.24 6.84 -3.44
N ASP A 185 19.78 6.49 -4.64
CA ASP A 185 18.97 7.35 -5.50
C ASP A 185 17.67 7.81 -4.82
N ILE A 186 17.12 7.03 -3.88
CA ILE A 186 15.93 7.45 -3.11
C ILE A 186 16.20 8.69 -2.25
N GLY A 187 17.40 8.79 -1.66
CA GLY A 187 17.81 9.98 -0.92
C GLY A 187 18.03 11.20 -1.82
N ILE A 188 18.53 10.96 -3.04
CA ILE A 188 18.75 12.00 -4.06
C ILE A 188 17.42 12.50 -4.64
N ILE A 189 16.47 11.61 -4.96
CA ILE A 189 15.11 11.95 -5.42
C ILE A 189 14.38 12.80 -4.38
N TRP A 190 14.56 12.50 -3.08
CA TRP A 190 13.99 13.30 -2.00
C TRP A 190 14.64 14.69 -1.89
N ASN A 191 15.98 14.77 -1.94
CA ASN A 191 16.68 16.05 -1.93
C ASN A 191 16.34 16.92 -3.15
N PHE A 192 16.10 16.30 -4.31
CA PHE A 192 15.66 16.98 -5.52
C PHE A 192 14.22 17.50 -5.43
N LYS A 193 13.25 16.70 -4.95
CA LYS A 193 11.87 17.15 -4.74
C LYS A 193 11.82 18.31 -3.72
N LYS A 194 12.51 18.17 -2.58
CA LYS A 194 12.57 19.21 -1.55
C LYS A 194 13.16 20.53 -2.08
N LYS A 195 14.22 20.49 -2.90
CA LYS A 195 14.80 21.68 -3.54
C LYS A 195 13.85 22.32 -4.56
N LYS A 196 13.09 21.51 -5.31
CA LYS A 196 12.15 22.01 -6.31
C LYS A 196 10.96 22.72 -5.66
N ASP A 197 10.45 22.17 -4.55
CA ASP A 197 9.33 22.74 -3.80
C ASP A 197 9.75 24.02 -3.03
N PHE A 198 10.98 24.07 -2.50
CA PHE A 198 11.51 25.29 -1.87
C PHE A 198 11.69 26.44 -2.88
N ASN A 199 12.13 26.15 -4.11
CA ASN A 199 12.32 27.16 -5.15
C ASN A 199 11.02 27.72 -5.75
N TYR A 200 9.88 27.02 -5.60
CA TYR A 200 8.58 27.55 -6.00
C TYR A 200 7.90 28.41 -4.93
N SER A 201 8.30 28.30 -3.65
CA SER A 201 7.74 29.08 -2.55
C SER A 201 8.27 30.54 -2.46
N TYR A 202 9.29 30.91 -3.23
CA TYR A 202 9.88 32.26 -3.25
C TYR A 202 9.58 33.07 -4.52
N LYS A 203 8.68 32.59 -5.40
CA LYS A 203 8.29 33.32 -6.62
C LYS A 203 6.93 34.03 -6.54
N TYR A 204 6.30 34.04 -5.37
CA TYR A 204 5.09 34.80 -5.10
C TYR A 204 5.21 35.50 -3.74
N ASN A 205 6.09 36.49 -3.67
CA ASN A 205 6.04 37.60 -2.73
C ASN A 205 6.55 38.84 -3.49
#